data_AF-A0A1H9ALI5-F1
#
_entry.id   AF-A0A1H9ALI5-F1
#
_cell.length_a   1.000
_cell.length_b   1.000
_cell.length_c   1.000
_cell.angle_alpha   90.00
_cell.angle_beta   90.00
_cell.angle_gamma   90.00
#
_symmetry.space_group_name_H-M   'P 1'
#
loop_
_entity.id
_entity.type
_entity.pdbx_description
1 polymer ?
#
loop_
_entity_poly.entity_id
_entity_poly.type
_entity_poly.pdbx_seq_one_letter_code
_entity_poly.pdbx_strand_id
1 'polypeptide(L)'
;MATKKTNNARLVPFILMSLVTLIFLFWAMKQCDSGNREYAMVAEAEARENYLDSIRRVEDAAQRNAEIDAEAEARAQALLRARTQPLPGDSVVRIPASEVVVQKVTPLYSTINGLNVRSGPSLKNGVLARLPLYTEVTFMGEVTDSLYTIDLGDITPTAPWVKIQLADGKVGWVYGPGVSYYKYQLKGVITD
;
A
#
# COMPACT_ATOMS: atom_id res chain seq x y z
N MET A 1 105.30 28.95 76.84
CA MET A 1 104.19 28.78 75.90
C MET A 1 103.47 27.49 76.23
N ALA A 2 102.39 27.57 77.01
CA ALA A 2 101.61 26.39 77.40
C ALA A 2 100.63 26.06 76.27
N THR A 3 101.01 25.10 75.44
CA THR A 3 100.15 24.53 74.40
C THR A 3 98.97 23.85 75.08
N LYS A 4 97.80 24.49 75.00
CA LYS A 4 96.52 23.98 75.51
C LYS A 4 96.14 22.74 74.70
N LYS A 5 96.60 21.57 75.17
CA LYS A 5 96.27 20.27 74.62
C LYS A 5 94.77 20.05 74.82
N THR A 6 93.98 20.27 73.77
CA THR A 6 92.56 19.92 73.79
C THR A 6 92.44 18.42 73.99
N ASN A 7 91.69 18.03 75.02
CA ASN A 7 91.45 16.63 75.33
C ASN A 7 90.53 16.05 74.26
N ASN A 8 91.12 15.63 73.14
CA ASN A 8 90.44 15.00 72.01
C ASN A 8 89.60 13.79 72.47
N ALA A 9 89.94 13.17 73.60
CA ALA A 9 89.17 12.07 74.21
C ALA A 9 87.72 12.44 74.61
N ARG A 10 87.40 13.71 74.90
CA ARG A 10 86.02 14.13 75.25
C ARG A 10 85.20 14.67 74.07
N LEU A 11 85.85 15.10 72.98
CA LEU A 11 85.17 15.61 71.77
C LEU A 11 84.86 14.50 70.76
N VAL A 12 85.68 13.45 70.71
CA VAL A 12 85.47 12.26 69.87
C VAL A 12 84.08 11.62 70.05
N PRO A 13 83.53 11.39 71.27
CA PRO A 13 82.20 10.81 71.41
C PRO A 13 81.07 11.73 70.92
N PHE A 14 81.20 13.05 71.05
CA PHE A 14 80.20 14.00 70.53
C PHE A 14 80.21 14.09 69.01
N ILE A 15 81.39 14.07 68.39
CA ILE A 15 81.52 14.04 66.93
C ILE A 15 80.98 12.71 66.37
N LEU A 16 81.27 11.59 67.03
CA LEU A 16 80.71 10.28 66.66
C LEU A 16 79.19 10.25 66.80
N MET A 17 78.63 10.74 67.90
CA MET A 17 77.17 10.82 68.07
C MET A 17 76.53 11.72 67.03
N SER A 18 77.11 12.90 66.75
CA SER A 18 76.62 13.80 65.71
C SER A 18 76.67 13.16 64.32
N LEU A 19 77.76 12.47 63.99
CA LEU A 19 77.93 11.82 62.70
C LEU A 19 76.96 10.63 62.53
N VAL A 20 76.74 9.84 63.59
CA VAL A 20 75.75 8.77 63.61
C VAL A 20 74.32 9.34 63.46
N THR A 21 74.00 10.43 64.14
CA THR A 21 72.68 11.07 64.00
C THR A 21 72.45 11.65 62.60
N LEU A 22 73.48 12.21 61.95
CA LEU A 22 73.39 12.71 60.58
C LEU A 22 73.24 11.57 59.56
N ILE A 23 73.97 10.47 59.73
CA ILE A 23 73.80 9.28 58.89
C ILE A 23 72.39 8.72 59.04
N PHE A 24 71.87 8.68 60.27
CA PHE A 24 70.51 8.23 60.54
C PHE A 24 69.45 9.17 59.93
N LEU A 25 69.63 10.49 60.01
CA LEU A 25 68.75 11.47 59.37
C LEU A 25 68.77 11.36 57.85
N PHE A 26 69.94 11.18 57.24
CA PHE A 26 70.05 10.96 55.79
C PHE A 26 69.37 9.66 55.35
N TRP A 27 69.50 8.60 56.15
CA TRP A 27 68.82 7.33 55.91
C TRP A 27 67.30 7.47 56.05
N ALA A 28 66.83 8.18 57.09
CA ALA A 28 65.42 8.44 57.31
C ALA A 28 64.80 9.32 56.20
N MET A 29 65.50 10.36 55.74
CA MET A 29 65.04 11.20 54.64
C MET A 29 64.95 10.43 53.32
N LYS A 30 65.91 9.53 53.04
CA LYS A 30 65.89 8.68 51.84
C LYS A 30 64.70 7.70 51.85
N GLN A 31 64.28 7.25 53.03
CA GLN A 31 63.13 6.35 53.19
C GLN A 31 61.78 7.07 53.03
N CYS A 32 61.71 8.38 53.33
CA CYS A 32 60.46 9.14 53.20
C CYS A 32 60.15 9.62 51.76
N ASP A 33 61.14 9.87 50.90
CA ASP A 33 60.91 10.33 49.51
C ASP A 33 60.38 9.21 48.59
N SER A 34 60.73 7.95 48.86
CA SER A 34 60.31 6.82 48.02
C SER A 34 58.81 6.50 48.15
N GLY A 35 58.21 6.71 49.32
CA GLY A 35 56.79 6.42 49.53
C GLY A 35 55.87 7.39 48.78
N ASN A 36 56.16 8.69 48.80
CA ASN A 36 55.25 9.72 48.30
C ASN A 36 55.03 9.67 46.78
N ARG A 37 56.04 9.22 46.02
CA ARG A 37 55.94 9.02 44.55
C ARG A 37 55.06 7.83 44.18
N GLU A 38 55.14 6.74 44.93
CA GLU A 38 54.34 5.55 44.70
C GLU A 38 52.86 5.83 45.01
N TYR A 39 52.57 6.54 46.10
CA TYR A 39 51.22 6.98 46.43
C TYR A 39 50.61 7.92 45.38
N ALA A 40 51.39 8.88 44.83
CA ALA A 40 50.90 9.79 43.80
C ALA A 40 50.53 9.05 42.50
N MET A 41 51.36 8.07 42.07
CA MET A 41 51.07 7.27 40.88
C MET A 41 49.85 6.35 41.05
N VAL A 42 49.67 5.76 42.24
CA VAL A 42 48.52 4.90 42.54
C VAL A 42 47.22 5.70 42.58
N ALA A 43 47.22 6.87 43.20
CA ALA A 43 46.03 7.73 43.26
C ALA A 43 45.58 8.22 41.87
N GLU A 44 46.53 8.56 40.99
CA GLU A 44 46.21 8.93 39.60
C GLU A 44 45.66 7.75 38.78
N ALA A 45 46.19 6.54 39.00
CA ALA A 45 45.70 5.33 38.34
C ALA A 45 44.25 5.01 38.74
N GLU A 46 43.94 5.04 40.04
CA GLU A 46 42.58 4.81 40.55
C GLU A 46 41.59 5.88 40.05
N ALA A 47 42.00 7.15 40.00
CA ALA A 47 41.17 8.23 39.46
C ALA A 47 40.85 8.01 37.98
N ARG A 48 41.84 7.54 37.20
CA ARG A 48 41.65 7.20 35.78
C ARG A 48 40.72 6.00 35.61
N GLU A 49 40.87 4.96 36.42
CA GLU A 49 39.98 3.78 36.37
C GLU A 49 38.54 4.14 36.73
N ASN A 50 38.32 4.92 37.79
CA ASN A 50 37.00 5.40 38.17
C ASN A 50 36.35 6.26 37.08
N TYR A 51 37.14 7.11 36.41
CA TYR A 51 36.66 7.90 35.29
C TYR A 51 36.25 7.01 34.10
N LEU A 52 37.08 6.04 33.73
CA LEU A 52 36.77 5.08 32.65
C LEU A 52 35.54 4.23 32.98
N ASP A 53 35.37 3.80 34.23
CA ASP A 53 34.20 3.06 34.68
C ASP A 53 32.93 3.93 34.62
N SER A 54 33.03 5.21 34.99
CA SER A 54 31.90 6.14 34.87
C SER A 54 31.43 6.33 33.43
N ILE A 55 32.37 6.39 32.46
CA ILE A 55 32.03 6.48 31.03
C ILE A 55 31.30 5.21 30.57
N ARG A 56 31.82 4.02 30.90
CA ARG A 56 31.18 2.75 30.52
C ARG A 56 29.76 2.64 31.05
N ARG A 57 29.52 3.03 32.30
CA ARG A 57 28.16 3.02 32.89
C ARG A 57 27.19 3.93 32.15
N VAL A 58 27.65 5.09 31.69
CA VAL A 58 26.83 6.04 30.91
C VAL A 58 26.56 5.47 29.52
N GLU A 59 27.55 4.88 28.86
CA GLU A 59 27.41 4.23 27.57
C GLU A 59 26.44 3.04 27.64
N ASP A 60 26.60 2.16 28.64
CA ASP A 60 25.71 1.02 28.87
C ASP A 60 24.27 1.46 29.16
N ALA A 61 24.10 2.55 29.93
CA ALA A 61 22.78 3.10 30.20
C ALA A 61 22.14 3.68 28.93
N ALA A 62 22.91 4.36 28.08
CA ALA A 62 22.43 4.89 26.81
C ALA A 62 22.03 3.76 25.84
N GLN A 63 22.83 2.68 25.77
CA GLN A 63 22.51 1.51 24.95
C GLN A 63 21.22 0.83 25.42
N ARG A 64 21.06 0.59 26.72
CA ARG A 64 19.82 0.00 27.27
C ARG A 64 18.59 0.86 26.97
N ASN A 65 18.71 2.19 27.08
CA ASN A 65 17.60 3.08 26.76
C ASN A 65 17.24 3.02 25.27
N ALA A 66 18.24 2.97 24.38
CA ALA A 66 18.01 2.83 22.94
C ALA A 66 17.34 1.49 22.58
N GLU A 67 17.70 0.39 23.25
CA GLU A 67 17.03 -0.91 23.07
C GLU A 67 15.57 -0.87 23.52
N ILE A 68 15.27 -0.23 24.66
CA ILE A 68 13.91 -0.06 25.17
C ILE A 68 13.06 0.76 24.20
N ASP A 69 13.60 1.88 23.69
CA ASP A 69 12.90 2.74 22.75
C ASP A 69 12.64 2.01 21.42
N ALA A 70 13.62 1.26 20.91
CA ALA A 70 13.46 0.44 19.71
C ALA A 70 12.40 -0.66 19.89
N GLU A 71 12.35 -1.31 21.06
CA GLU A 71 11.32 -2.31 21.36
C GLU A 71 9.93 -1.66 21.44
N ALA A 72 9.81 -0.50 22.07
CA ALA A 72 8.55 0.24 22.17
C ALA A 72 8.02 0.65 20.78
N GLU A 73 8.90 1.14 19.90
CA GLU A 73 8.56 1.46 18.51
C GLU A 73 8.15 0.21 17.73
N ALA A 74 8.88 -0.90 17.86
CA ALA A 74 8.54 -2.16 17.20
C ALA A 74 7.18 -2.70 17.65
N ARG A 75 6.87 -2.63 18.95
CA ARG A 75 5.56 -2.99 19.50
C ARG A 75 4.45 -2.07 18.98
N ALA A 76 4.69 -0.76 18.91
CA ALA A 76 3.72 0.19 18.35
C ALA A 76 3.43 -0.08 16.87
N GLN A 77 4.46 -0.36 16.07
CA GLN A 77 4.31 -0.76 14.66
C GLN A 77 3.56 -2.09 14.51
N ALA A 78 3.82 -3.07 15.39
CA ALA A 78 3.10 -4.34 15.38
C ALA A 78 1.60 -4.16 15.69
N LEU A 79 1.25 -3.29 16.64
CA LEU A 79 -0.15 -2.95 16.95
C LEU A 79 -0.85 -2.25 15.77
N LEU A 80 -0.17 -1.36 15.06
CA LEU A 80 -0.72 -0.73 13.86
C LEU A 80 -1.00 -1.76 12.76
N ARG A 81 -0.07 -2.72 12.51
CA ARG A 81 -0.31 -3.81 11.56
C ARG A 81 -1.47 -4.70 11.97
N ALA A 82 -1.57 -5.04 13.26
CA ALA A 82 -2.67 -5.86 13.78
C ALA A 82 -4.03 -5.17 13.60
N ARG A 83 -4.10 -3.84 13.72
CA ARG A 83 -5.33 -3.07 13.45
C ARG A 83 -5.75 -3.11 11.97
N THR A 84 -4.79 -3.23 11.05
CA THR A 84 -5.07 -3.29 9.61
C THR A 84 -5.29 -4.70 9.08
N GLN A 85 -5.04 -5.74 9.88
CA GLN A 85 -5.37 -7.11 9.50
C GLN A 85 -6.88 -7.34 9.72
N PRO A 86 -7.64 -7.66 8.65
CA PRO A 86 -9.04 -8.02 8.81
C PRO A 86 -9.13 -9.27 9.68
N LEU A 87 -10.02 -9.26 10.68
CA LEU A 87 -10.23 -10.43 11.53
C LEU A 87 -10.67 -11.63 10.66
N PRO A 88 -10.26 -12.87 11.01
CA PRO A 88 -10.81 -14.06 10.38
C PRO A 88 -12.32 -14.11 10.65
N GLY A 89 -13.12 -13.75 9.64
CA GLY A 89 -14.57 -13.54 9.77
C GLY A 89 -15.07 -12.20 9.21
N ASP A 90 -14.17 -11.25 8.96
CA ASP A 90 -14.48 -9.94 8.37
C ASP A 90 -14.43 -9.98 6.82
N SER A 91 -14.60 -11.17 6.25
CA SER A 91 -14.98 -11.36 4.85
C SER A 91 -16.41 -10.83 4.68
N VAL A 92 -16.56 -9.50 4.73
CA VAL A 92 -17.70 -8.84 4.12
C VAL A 92 -17.59 -9.17 2.64
N VAL A 93 -18.34 -10.20 2.24
CA VAL A 93 -18.74 -10.42 0.86
C VAL A 93 -19.48 -9.15 0.48
N ARG A 94 -18.74 -8.16 0.00
CA ARG A 94 -19.29 -7.00 -0.67
C ARG A 94 -19.90 -7.58 -1.93
N ILE A 95 -21.17 -7.94 -1.85
CA ILE A 95 -21.97 -8.23 -3.02
C ILE A 95 -21.81 -6.97 -3.86
N PRO A 96 -21.11 -7.02 -5.01
CA PRO A 96 -21.00 -5.83 -5.84
C PRO A 96 -22.42 -5.37 -6.08
N ALA A 97 -22.69 -4.09 -5.80
CA ALA A 97 -23.97 -3.49 -6.16
C ALA A 97 -24.19 -3.86 -7.62
N SER A 98 -25.24 -4.63 -7.89
CA SER A 98 -25.50 -5.18 -9.22
C SER A 98 -25.37 -4.05 -10.21
N GLU A 99 -24.35 -4.08 -11.05
CA GLU A 99 -24.18 -3.06 -12.07
C GLU A 99 -25.43 -3.12 -12.95
N VAL A 100 -26.25 -2.07 -12.89
CA VAL A 100 -27.43 -1.97 -13.73
C VAL A 100 -26.92 -1.76 -15.15
N VAL A 101 -26.79 -2.85 -15.90
CA VAL A 101 -26.46 -2.81 -17.32
C VAL A 101 -27.65 -2.16 -18.03
N VAL A 102 -27.56 -0.85 -18.25
CA VAL A 102 -28.52 -0.12 -19.10
C VAL A 102 -28.25 -0.56 -20.53
N GLN A 103 -28.99 -1.55 -21.01
CA GLN A 103 -28.93 -1.96 -22.40
C GLN A 103 -29.42 -0.82 -23.27
N LYS A 104 -28.54 -0.30 -24.14
CA LYS A 104 -28.93 0.69 -25.16
C LYS A 104 -29.74 -0.03 -26.23
N VAL A 105 -31.05 0.18 -26.21
CA VAL A 105 -31.98 -0.35 -27.21
C VAL A 105 -32.32 0.74 -28.24
N THR A 106 -32.40 0.35 -29.51
CA THR A 106 -32.80 1.26 -30.59
C THR A 106 -34.23 0.94 -31.02
N PRO A 107 -35.21 1.83 -30.78
CA PRO A 107 -36.59 1.59 -31.18
C PRO A 107 -36.76 1.80 -32.69
N LEU A 108 -37.58 0.95 -33.29
CA LEU A 108 -38.10 1.07 -34.65
C LEU A 108 -39.63 1.11 -34.60
N TYR A 109 -40.22 1.77 -35.58
CA TYR A 109 -41.66 1.90 -35.71
C TYR A 109 -42.14 1.26 -37.00
N SER A 110 -43.24 0.52 -36.92
CA SER A 110 -43.89 -0.04 -38.11
C SER A 110 -44.48 1.08 -38.99
N THR A 111 -44.15 1.04 -40.28
CA THR A 111 -44.59 2.03 -41.28
C THR A 111 -45.76 1.52 -42.13
N ILE A 112 -46.15 0.26 -41.96
CA ILE A 112 -47.20 -0.42 -42.73
C ILE A 112 -48.23 -0.98 -41.74
N ASN A 113 -49.52 -0.81 -42.03
CA ASN A 113 -50.55 -1.44 -41.23
C ASN A 113 -50.60 -2.95 -41.53
N GLY A 114 -50.42 -3.78 -40.50
CA GLY A 114 -50.44 -5.23 -40.69
C GLY A 114 -49.11 -5.83 -41.15
N LEU A 115 -47.97 -5.26 -40.75
CA LEU A 115 -46.65 -5.78 -41.09
C LEU A 115 -46.43 -7.17 -40.48
N ASN A 116 -46.15 -8.16 -41.33
CA ASN A 116 -45.91 -9.53 -40.88
C ASN A 116 -44.49 -9.70 -40.32
N VAL A 117 -44.40 -10.15 -39.08
CA VAL A 117 -43.16 -10.61 -38.44
C VAL A 117 -43.04 -12.10 -38.69
N ARG A 118 -41.92 -12.53 -39.25
CA ARG A 118 -41.68 -13.91 -39.65
C ARG A 118 -40.61 -14.58 -38.80
N SER A 119 -40.62 -15.90 -38.75
CA SER A 119 -39.61 -16.68 -38.02
C SER A 119 -38.21 -16.62 -38.64
N GLY A 120 -38.11 -16.24 -39.92
CA GLY A 120 -36.84 -16.07 -40.62
C GLY A 120 -36.96 -15.05 -41.76
N PRO A 121 -35.83 -14.63 -42.35
CA PRO A 121 -35.77 -13.57 -43.36
C PRO A 121 -36.19 -14.05 -44.76
N SER A 122 -37.42 -14.54 -44.89
CA SER A 122 -37.98 -15.00 -46.16
C SER A 122 -39.50 -15.02 -46.11
N LEU A 123 -40.15 -14.79 -47.25
CA LEU A 123 -41.60 -14.92 -47.40
C LEU A 123 -42.11 -16.35 -47.18
N LYS A 124 -41.24 -17.36 -47.32
CA LYS A 124 -41.59 -18.78 -47.09
C LYS A 124 -41.70 -19.15 -45.61
N ASN A 125 -41.13 -18.32 -44.72
CA ASN A 125 -41.16 -18.59 -43.30
C ASN A 125 -42.50 -18.21 -42.67
N GLY A 126 -42.90 -18.95 -41.63
CA GLY A 126 -44.16 -18.73 -40.92
C GLY A 126 -44.25 -17.33 -40.31
N VAL A 127 -45.47 -16.80 -40.25
CA VAL A 127 -45.77 -15.52 -39.60
C VAL A 127 -45.96 -15.75 -38.11
N LEU A 128 -45.14 -15.08 -37.30
CA LEU A 128 -45.17 -15.13 -35.83
C LEU A 128 -46.17 -14.12 -35.25
N ALA A 129 -46.24 -12.94 -35.86
CA ALA A 129 -47.10 -11.85 -35.42
C ALA A 129 -47.38 -10.88 -36.58
N ARG A 130 -48.40 -10.05 -36.41
CA ARG A 130 -48.75 -8.98 -37.34
C ARG A 130 -48.78 -7.66 -36.58
N LEU A 131 -47.95 -6.71 -36.99
CA LEU A 131 -47.79 -5.41 -36.31
C LEU A 131 -48.76 -4.39 -36.91
N PRO A 132 -49.54 -3.68 -36.08
CA PRO A 132 -50.29 -2.52 -36.55
C PRO A 132 -49.36 -1.35 -36.87
N LEU A 133 -49.90 -0.35 -37.58
CA LEU A 133 -49.18 0.86 -37.91
C LEU A 133 -48.65 1.58 -36.64
N TYR A 134 -47.43 2.09 -36.70
CA TYR A 134 -46.73 2.80 -35.61
C TYR A 134 -46.40 1.99 -34.37
N THR A 135 -46.52 0.66 -34.44
CA THR A 135 -46.06 -0.20 -33.37
C THR A 135 -44.56 -0.07 -33.17
N GLU A 136 -44.15 0.18 -31.93
CA GLU A 136 -42.75 0.23 -31.52
C GLU A 136 -42.20 -1.19 -31.32
N VAL A 137 -41.04 -1.45 -31.89
CA VAL A 137 -40.30 -2.71 -31.77
C VAL A 137 -38.82 -2.42 -31.54
N THR A 138 -38.11 -3.33 -30.90
CA THR A 138 -36.69 -3.15 -30.60
C THR A 138 -35.84 -3.72 -31.74
N PHE A 139 -34.91 -2.93 -32.27
CA PHE A 139 -33.93 -3.41 -33.24
C PHE A 139 -32.86 -4.25 -32.55
N MET A 140 -32.60 -5.44 -33.07
CA MET A 140 -31.61 -6.37 -32.50
C MET A 140 -30.19 -6.21 -33.06
N GLY A 141 -29.96 -5.27 -33.98
CA GLY A 141 -28.64 -5.06 -34.59
C GLY A 141 -28.32 -5.99 -35.76
N GLU A 142 -29.21 -6.92 -36.10
CA GLU A 142 -29.01 -7.89 -37.19
C GLU A 142 -29.88 -7.54 -38.41
N VAL A 143 -29.26 -7.57 -39.58
CA VAL A 143 -29.89 -7.45 -40.90
C VAL A 143 -29.35 -8.53 -41.82
N THR A 144 -30.08 -8.89 -42.87
CA THR A 144 -29.54 -9.83 -43.87
C THR A 144 -28.53 -9.17 -44.78
N ASP A 145 -27.48 -9.90 -45.14
CA ASP A 145 -26.47 -9.46 -46.12
C ASP A 145 -27.05 -9.32 -47.53
N SER A 146 -28.07 -10.11 -47.85
CA SER A 146 -28.76 -10.10 -49.13
C SER A 146 -29.92 -9.10 -49.15
N LEU A 147 -30.15 -8.51 -50.32
CA LEU A 147 -31.31 -7.69 -50.61
C LEU A 147 -32.41 -8.52 -51.27
N TYR A 148 -33.66 -8.19 -50.96
CA TYR A 148 -34.83 -8.87 -51.50
C TYR A 148 -35.77 -7.83 -52.09
N THR A 149 -36.29 -8.12 -53.28
CA THR A 149 -37.34 -7.33 -53.91
C THR A 149 -38.68 -7.96 -53.59
N ILE A 150 -39.55 -7.23 -52.89
CA ILE A 150 -40.87 -7.71 -52.49
C ILE A 150 -41.91 -6.73 -53.01
N ASP A 151 -42.95 -7.27 -53.63
CA ASP A 151 -44.10 -6.50 -54.07
C ASP A 151 -45.01 -6.19 -52.88
N LEU A 152 -45.22 -4.90 -52.64
CA LEU A 152 -46.09 -4.37 -51.59
C LEU A 152 -47.39 -3.79 -52.17
N GLY A 153 -47.63 -3.88 -53.48
CA GLY A 153 -48.78 -3.31 -54.16
C GLY A 153 -48.37 -2.32 -55.24
N ASP A 154 -48.44 -1.03 -54.97
CA ASP A 154 -48.04 0.01 -55.93
C ASP A 154 -46.52 0.23 -55.96
N ILE A 155 -45.79 -0.37 -55.02
CA ILE A 155 -44.33 -0.23 -54.87
C ILE A 155 -43.64 -1.60 -54.73
N THR A 156 -42.46 -1.71 -55.35
CA THR A 156 -41.61 -2.92 -55.31
C THR A 156 -40.20 -2.58 -54.80
N PRO A 157 -40.05 -2.17 -53.53
CA PRO A 157 -38.76 -1.81 -52.99
C PRO A 157 -37.81 -3.02 -52.96
N THR A 158 -36.50 -2.74 -52.95
CA THR A 158 -35.43 -3.73 -52.77
C THR A 158 -34.70 -3.40 -51.48
N ALA A 159 -34.74 -4.31 -50.51
CA ALA A 159 -34.25 -4.05 -49.15
C ALA A 159 -33.90 -5.34 -48.40
N PRO A 160 -33.08 -5.28 -47.34
CA PRO A 160 -32.79 -6.43 -46.49
C PRO A 160 -33.94 -6.72 -45.52
N TRP A 161 -33.88 -7.88 -44.89
CA TRP A 161 -34.69 -8.18 -43.71
C TRP A 161 -33.99 -7.65 -42.46
N VAL A 162 -34.79 -7.21 -41.50
CA VAL A 162 -34.34 -6.61 -40.25
C VAL A 162 -34.84 -7.48 -39.10
N LYS A 163 -33.95 -7.85 -38.18
CA LYS A 163 -34.31 -8.62 -36.99
C LYS A 163 -34.79 -7.68 -35.89
N ILE A 164 -35.97 -8.00 -35.36
CA ILE A 164 -36.63 -7.21 -34.34
C ILE A 164 -37.05 -8.08 -33.15
N GLN A 165 -37.23 -7.43 -32.02
CA GLN A 165 -37.86 -8.00 -30.84
C GLN A 165 -39.17 -7.25 -30.56
N LEU A 166 -40.24 -8.02 -30.32
CA LEU A 166 -41.54 -7.50 -29.94
C LEU A 166 -41.60 -7.21 -28.44
N ALA A 167 -42.61 -6.45 -28.02
CA ALA A 167 -42.87 -6.14 -26.61
C ALA A 167 -43.11 -7.40 -25.74
N ASP A 168 -43.56 -8.51 -26.35
CA ASP A 168 -43.73 -9.80 -25.67
C ASP A 168 -42.44 -10.63 -25.56
N GLY A 169 -41.31 -10.07 -26.00
CA GLY A 169 -39.99 -10.71 -25.99
C GLY A 169 -39.73 -11.65 -27.17
N LYS A 170 -40.73 -11.89 -28.04
CA LYS A 170 -40.52 -12.73 -29.23
C LYS A 170 -39.60 -12.04 -30.23
N VAL A 171 -38.72 -12.82 -30.83
CA VAL A 171 -37.77 -12.38 -31.84
C VAL A 171 -38.21 -12.86 -33.21
N GLY A 172 -38.17 -11.97 -34.19
CA GLY A 172 -38.52 -12.30 -35.56
C GLY A 172 -37.93 -11.34 -36.58
N TRP A 173 -38.27 -11.58 -37.84
CA TRP A 173 -37.76 -10.85 -38.99
C TRP A 173 -38.87 -10.10 -39.69
N VAL A 174 -38.60 -8.85 -40.01
CA VAL A 174 -39.50 -7.98 -40.78
C VAL A 174 -38.79 -7.49 -42.03
N TYR A 175 -39.57 -7.17 -43.05
CA TYR A 175 -39.03 -6.61 -44.27
C TYR A 175 -38.65 -5.14 -44.03
N GLY A 176 -37.41 -4.77 -44.36
CA GLY A 176 -36.81 -3.49 -43.97
C GLY A 176 -37.66 -2.23 -44.23
N PRO A 177 -38.30 -2.06 -45.41
CA PRO A 177 -39.14 -0.90 -45.70
C PRO A 177 -40.38 -0.77 -44.80
N GLY A 178 -40.78 -1.86 -44.15
CA GLY A 178 -41.89 -1.88 -43.19
C GLY A 178 -41.56 -1.32 -41.81
N VAL A 179 -40.28 -1.01 -41.53
CA VAL A 179 -39.85 -0.43 -40.26
C VAL A 179 -38.97 0.79 -40.48
N SER A 180 -39.05 1.76 -39.57
CA SER A 180 -38.19 2.94 -39.60
C SER A 180 -37.92 3.50 -38.21
N TYR A 181 -36.84 4.24 -38.05
CA TYR A 181 -36.56 5.02 -36.84
C TYR A 181 -37.58 6.13 -36.58
N TYR A 182 -38.37 6.50 -37.59
CA TYR A 182 -39.38 7.56 -37.50
C TYR A 182 -40.78 7.02 -37.79
N LYS A 183 -41.78 7.64 -37.16
CA LYS A 183 -43.20 7.32 -37.38
C LYS A 183 -43.69 7.98 -38.66
N TYR A 184 -43.86 7.20 -39.73
CA TYR A 184 -44.56 7.61 -40.94
C TYR A 184 -45.25 6.40 -41.58
N GLN A 185 -46.26 6.65 -42.40
CA GLN A 185 -46.93 5.60 -43.15
C GLN A 185 -46.35 5.51 -44.55
N LEU A 186 -45.92 4.31 -44.94
CA LEU A 186 -45.49 4.04 -46.31
C LEU A 186 -46.73 4.00 -47.22
N LYS A 187 -46.78 4.89 -48.21
CA LYS A 187 -47.88 4.95 -49.19
C LYS A 187 -47.67 3.95 -50.32
N GLY A 188 -48.76 3.50 -50.93
CA GLY A 188 -48.72 2.52 -52.03
C GLY A 188 -48.58 1.07 -51.56
N VAL A 189 -48.80 0.80 -50.27
CA VAL A 189 -48.82 -0.56 -49.73
C VAL A 189 -50.25 -1.06 -49.63
N ILE A 190 -50.55 -2.18 -50.27
CA ILE A 190 -51.83 -2.88 -50.14
C ILE A 190 -51.79 -3.70 -48.85
N THR A 191 -52.69 -3.37 -47.94
CA THR A 191 -52.85 -4.08 -46.66
C THR A 191 -54.15 -4.88 -46.71
N ASP A 192 -54.05 -6.19 -46.50
CA ASP A 192 -55.19 -7.11 -46.33
C ASP A 192 -55.91 -6.92 -44.99
#